data_AF-A0A2D7XXF6-F1
#
_entry.id   AF-A0A2D7XXF6-F1
#
_cell.length_a   1.000
_cell.length_b   1.000
_cell.length_c   1.000
_cell.angle_alpha   90.00
_cell.angle_beta   90.00
_cell.angle_gamma   90.00
#
_symmetry.space_group_name_H-M   'P 1'
#
loop_
_entity.id
_entity.type
_entity.pdbx_description
1 polymer ?
#
loop_
_entity_poly.entity_id
_entity_poly.type
_entity_poly.pdbx_seq_one_letter_code
_entity_poly.pdbx_strand_id
1 'polypeptide(L)' 'MRKLVAGLVILTFLAVYIVIAATIGSMLVSAPRWLQLVYYAIAGIIWAFPLKPLFTWVNAGASKD' A
#
# COMPACT_ATOMS: atom_id res chain seq x y z
N MET A 1 21.54 -3.75 7.04
CA MET A 1 21.10 -2.96 5.86
C MET A 1 19.74 -3.38 5.29
N ARG A 2 19.41 -4.67 5.14
CA ARG A 2 18.12 -5.14 4.57
C ARG A 2 16.87 -4.55 5.22
N LYS A 3 16.85 -4.39 6.55
CA LYS A 3 15.74 -3.77 7.29
C LYS A 3 15.54 -2.28 6.96
N LEU A 4 16.62 -1.53 6.74
CA LEU A 4 16.55 -0.11 6.34
C LEU A 4 16.05 0.05 4.90
N VAL A 5 16.55 -0.79 3.99
CA VAL A 5 16.09 -0.80 2.59
C VAL A 5 14.61 -1.19 2.51
N ALA A 6 14.18 -2.20 3.26
CA ALA A 6 12.77 -2.57 3.32
C ALA A 6 11.90 -1.44 3.87
N GLY A 7 12.33 -0.76 4.95
CA GLY A 7 11.64 0.41 5.47
C GLY A 7 11.49 1.52 4.42
N LEU A 8 12.57 1.86 3.72
CA LEU A 8 12.55 2.83 2.62
C LEU A 8 11.59 2.42 1.51
N VAL A 9 11.63 1.16 1.06
CA VAL A 9 10.73 0.65 0.02
C VAL A 9 9.28 0.73 0.45
N ILE A 10 8.95 0.38 1.70
CA ILE A 10 7.57 0.48 2.22
C ILE A 10 7.11 1.94 2.23
N LEU A 11 7.95 2.85 2.72
CA LEU A 11 7.60 4.28 2.79
C LEU A 11 7.41 4.88 1.40
N THR A 12 8.32 4.60 0.46
CA THR A 12 8.19 5.06 -0.93
C THR A 12 6.95 4.46 -1.59
N PHE A 13 6.68 3.17 -1.41
CA PHE A 13 5.48 2.52 -1.93
C PHE A 13 4.21 3.16 -1.36
N LEU A 14 4.14 3.35 -0.04
CA LEU A 14 2.98 3.97 0.61
C LEU A 14 2.78 5.41 0.13
N ALA A 15 3.84 6.20 -0.02
CA ALA A 15 3.73 7.56 -0.54
C ALA A 15 3.13 7.58 -1.95
N VAL A 16 3.66 6.75 -2.86
CA VAL A 16 3.14 6.62 -4.23
C VAL A 16 1.69 6.13 -4.22
N TYR A 17 1.40 5.12 -3.41
CA TYR A 17 0.06 4.56 -3.28
C TYR A 17 -0.97 5.60 -2.81
N ILE A 18 -0.63 6.37 -1.76
CA ILE A 18 -1.50 7.42 -1.22
C ILE A 18 -1.78 8.50 -2.27
N VAL A 19 -0.76 8.93 -3.01
CA VAL A 19 -0.94 9.92 -4.09
C VAL A 19 -1.92 9.40 -5.13
N ILE A 20 -1.71 8.18 -5.64
CA ILE A 20 -2.60 7.57 -6.65
C ILE A 20 -4.02 7.42 -6.10
N ALA A 21 -4.17 6.89 -4.89
CA ALA A 21 -5.47 6.66 -4.27
C ALA A 21 -6.22 7.97 -3.98
N ALA A 22 -5.52 9.03 -3.58
CA ALA A 22 -6.10 10.35 -3.36
C ALA A 22 -6.50 11.01 -4.69
N THR A 23 -5.68 10.88 -5.75
CA THR A 23 -6.00 11.39 -7.09
C THR A 23 -7.22 10.70 -7.67
N ILE A 24 -7.34 9.38 -7.58
CA ILE A 24 -8.54 8.68 -8.05
C ILE A 24 -9.74 9.03 -7.15
N GLY A 25 -9.54 9.14 -5.83
CA GLY A 25 -10.58 9.53 -4.89
C GLY A 25 -11.16 10.92 -5.18
N SER A 26 -10.33 11.89 -5.59
CA SER A 26 -10.81 13.23 -5.94
C SER A 26 -11.67 13.23 -7.22
N MET A 27 -11.45 12.27 -8.13
CA MET A 27 -12.28 12.10 -9.32
C MET A 27 -13.66 11.49 -8.99
N LEU A 28 -13.82 10.86 -7.82
CA LEU A 28 -15.06 10.21 -7.38
C LEU A 28 -15.99 11.14 -6.58
N VAL A 29 -15.64 12.41 -6.38
CA VAL A 29 -16.44 13.36 -5.57
C VAL A 29 -17.86 13.54 -6.10
N SER A 30 -18.05 13.54 -7.41
CA SER A 30 -19.36 13.63 -8.07
C SER A 30 -20.07 12.27 -8.22
N ALA A 31 -19.41 11.17 -7.86
CA ALA A 31 -19.98 9.83 -7.98
C ALA A 31 -20.99 9.54 -6.85
N PRO A 32 -21.90 8.58 -7.04
CA PRO A 32 -22.82 8.15 -6.00
C PRO A 32 -22.10 7.69 -4.73
N ARG A 33 -22.67 8.00 -3.55
CA ARG A 33 -22.08 7.68 -2.22
C ARG A 33 -21.73 6.20 -2.05
N TRP A 34 -22.53 5.29 -2.59
CA TRP A 34 -22.26 3.85 -2.50
C TRP A 34 -20.97 3.46 -3.25
N LEU A 35 -20.67 4.11 -4.37
CA LEU A 35 -19.47 3.82 -5.16
C LEU A 35 -18.22 4.36 -4.47
N GLN A 36 -18.33 5.54 -3.84
CA GLN A 36 -17.26 6.07 -2.99
C GLN A 36 -16.96 5.11 -1.83
N LEU A 37 -17.98 4.58 -1.15
CA LEU A 37 -17.80 3.59 -0.07
C LEU A 37 -17.07 2.33 -0.55
N VAL A 38 -17.49 1.76 -1.68
CA VAL A 38 -16.83 0.56 -2.25
C VAL A 38 -15.38 0.88 -2.62
N TYR A 39 -15.14 2.03 -3.26
CA TYR A 39 -13.80 2.47 -3.63
C TYR A 39 -12.90 2.60 -2.40
N TYR A 40 -13.33 3.34 -1.37
CA TYR A 40 -12.52 3.55 -0.17
C TYR A 40 -12.33 2.26 0.63
N ALA A 41 -13.30 1.34 0.64
CA ALA A 41 -13.13 0.02 1.25
C ALA A 41 -12.06 -0.80 0.53
N ILE A 42 -12.06 -0.84 -0.80
CA ILE A 42 -11.04 -1.54 -1.60
C ILE A 42 -9.68 -0.86 -1.43
N ALA A 43 -9.62 0.47 -1.56
CA ALA A 43 -8.38 1.22 -1.39
C ALA A 43 -7.79 1.07 0.04
N GLY A 44 -8.62 0.88 1.05
CA GLY A 44 -8.18 0.61 2.42
C GLY A 44 -7.60 -0.79 2.64
N ILE A 45 -7.88 -1.75 1.75
CA ILE A 45 -7.47 -3.17 1.90
C ILE A 45 -6.36 -3.55 0.91
N ILE A 46 -6.44 -3.06 -0.33
CA ILE A 46 -5.60 -3.53 -1.43
C ILE A 46 -4.11 -3.22 -1.21
N TRP A 47 -3.78 -2.15 -0.48
CA TRP A 47 -2.39 -1.75 -0.20
C TRP A 47 -1.62 -2.77 0.65
N ALA A 48 -2.30 -3.64 1.40
CA ALA A 48 -1.66 -4.65 2.24
C ALA A 48 -1.12 -5.84 1.44
N PHE A 49 -1.68 -6.12 0.25
CA PHE A 49 -1.27 -7.25 -0.60
C PHE A 49 0.18 -7.12 -1.09
N PRO A 50 0.62 -5.97 -1.64
CA PRO A 50 2.00 -5.77 -2.08
C PRO A 50 3.04 -5.89 -0.97
N LEU A 51 2.66 -5.68 0.30
CA LEU A 51 3.61 -5.69 1.42
C LEU A 51 3.96 -7.09 1.92
N LYS A 52 3.06 -8.08 1.76
CA LYS A 52 3.30 -9.47 2.18
C LYS A 52 4.61 -10.07 1.64
N PRO A 53 4.91 -10.05 0.33
CA PRO A 53 6.15 -10.63 -0.20
C PRO A 53 7.41 -9.87 0.24
N LEU A 54 7.28 -8.57 0.53
CA LEU A 54 8.39 -7.78 1.02
C LEU A 54 8.76 -8.18 2.46
N PHE A 55 7.76 -8.38 3.33
CA PHE A 55 7.98 -8.84 4.69
C PHE A 55 8.58 -10.25 4.75
N THR A 56 8.16 -11.16 3.86
CA THR A 56 8.76 -12.50 3.79
C THR A 56 10.23 -12.44 3.33
N TRP A 57 10.58 -11.54 2.40
CA TRP A 57 11.98 -11.33 2.00
C TRP A 57 12.87 -10.81 3.14
N VAL A 58 12.36 -9.88 3.94
CA VAL A 58 13.10 -9.37 5.11
C VAL A 58 13.33 -10.47 6.14
N ASN A 59 12.31 -11.29 6.41
CA ASN A 59 12.39 -12.37 7.40
C ASN A 59 13.22 -13.57 6.92
N ALA A 60 13.17 -13.92 5.64
CA ALA A 60 13.97 -15.01 5.07
C ALA A 60 15.48 -14.73 5.09
N GLY A 61 15.87 -13.46 5.19
CA GLY A 61 17.26 -13.06 5.42
C GLY A 61 17.73 -13.17 6.87
N ALA A 62 16.82 -13.35 7.84
CA ALA A 62 17.14 -13.43 9.27
C ALA A 62 17.25 -14.88 9.79
N SER A 63 16.82 -15.87 9.02
CA SER A 63 16.82 -17.29 9.43
C SER A 63 18.05 -18.08 8.94
N LYS A 64 19.09 -17.39 8.48
CA LYS A 64 20.35 -18.00 8.00
C LYS A 64 21.56 -17.64 8.85
N ASP A 65 21.35 -16.98 9.99
CA ASP A 65 22.37 -16.64 10.97
C ASP A 65 22.22 -17.52 12.22
#